data_AF-A0A553V052-F1
#
_entry.id   AF-A0A553V052-F1
#
_cell.length_a   1.000
_cell.length_b   1.000
_cell.length_c   1.000
_cell.angle_alpha   90.00
_cell.angle_beta   90.00
_cell.angle_gamma   90.00
#
_symmetry.space_group_name_H-M   'P 1'
#
loop_
_entity.id
_entity.type
_entity.pdbx_description
1 polymer ?
#
loop_
_entity_poly.entity_id
_entity_poly.type
_entity_poly.pdbx_seq_one_letter_code
_entity_poly.pdbx_strand_id
1 'polypeptide(L)'
;MSKPQKKGQPLKLRAAPRRPTERPAEPNLSQANASQAAEPSAYKETPPEPQHSQPSRPPQRSERSERPAAQKPRPTGPAGDKRPRSKPTRDAPVYDTHQANLRLFFALKVPPEVAEQLATAQKNLRGNWRSVRADQLHVTLAYLPGVDPAKIDALKKLGEQVAAQTAPLSLKLRGTGYFPNEGSPRVWFVKVEAEGLEELAAALRLGLTELGVDTDNLAFKAHITLARKKGAAPRLPPKIFDLGWDAGAVTLYRSHLQKTGPIYENLAMFKLRGEFRATIMSSAESTPDITADIASAPSQLDLPTDLSPEDTP
;
A
#
# COMPACT_ATOMS: atom_id res chain seq x y z
N MET A 1 10.68 -46.17 72.36
CA MET A 1 9.50 -47.01 72.03
C MET A 1 8.25 -46.32 72.54
N SER A 2 7.12 -46.51 71.84
CA SER A 2 5.75 -46.00 72.11
C SER A 2 5.29 -44.76 71.31
N LYS A 3 4.28 -45.03 70.46
CA LYS A 3 3.27 -44.12 69.87
C LYS A 3 2.37 -43.52 71.00
N PRO A 4 1.17 -42.90 70.78
CA PRO A 4 0.44 -42.45 69.57
C PRO A 4 -0.37 -41.11 69.70
N GLN A 5 -1.08 -40.76 68.61
CA GLN A 5 -2.49 -40.29 68.52
C GLN A 5 -2.92 -38.79 68.64
N LYS A 6 -3.41 -38.30 67.48
CA LYS A 6 -4.73 -37.68 67.13
C LYS A 6 -5.38 -36.58 68.01
N LYS A 7 -5.83 -35.53 67.29
CA LYS A 7 -7.10 -34.74 67.31
C LYS A 7 -6.76 -33.23 67.25
N GLY A 8 -7.46 -32.35 66.52
CA GLY A 8 -8.71 -32.45 65.79
C GLY A 8 -8.95 -31.21 64.91
N GLN A 9 -10.07 -31.25 64.18
CA GLN A 9 -10.61 -30.13 63.39
C GLN A 9 -11.05 -28.95 64.28
N PRO A 10 -11.25 -27.77 63.68
CA PRO A 10 -12.58 -27.17 63.84
C PRO A 10 -13.20 -26.63 62.54
N LEU A 11 -14.45 -26.25 62.73
CA LEU A 11 -15.55 -26.11 61.79
C LEU A 11 -15.51 -24.88 60.87
N LYS A 12 -16.27 -25.05 59.78
CA LYS A 12 -16.82 -24.06 58.85
C LYS A 12 -17.49 -22.87 59.57
N LEU A 13 -17.24 -21.65 59.09
CA LEU A 13 -18.18 -20.53 59.20
C LEU A 13 -18.49 -19.97 57.81
N ARG A 14 -19.77 -19.79 57.54
CA ARG A 14 -20.37 -19.36 56.27
C ARG A 14 -21.14 -18.07 56.57
N ALA A 15 -20.87 -16.97 55.86
CA ALA A 15 -21.69 -15.76 55.82
C ALA A 15 -21.37 -15.03 54.50
N ALA A 16 -22.21 -15.13 53.46
CA ALA A 16 -23.41 -14.33 53.14
C ALA A 16 -23.08 -13.13 52.20
N PRO A 17 -23.89 -12.89 51.14
CA PRO A 17 -23.49 -12.09 49.98
C PRO A 17 -23.72 -10.57 50.14
N ARG A 18 -22.85 -9.77 49.50
CA ARG A 18 -22.97 -8.30 49.44
C ARG A 18 -24.02 -7.89 48.40
N ARG A 19 -25.02 -7.10 48.83
CA ARG A 19 -26.00 -6.41 47.97
C ARG A 19 -25.39 -5.15 47.31
N PRO A 20 -25.90 -4.75 46.13
CA PRO A 20 -25.47 -3.55 45.42
C PRO A 20 -26.16 -2.29 45.96
N THR A 21 -25.42 -1.17 46.01
CA THR A 21 -25.89 0.15 46.43
C THR A 21 -26.71 0.84 45.35
N GLU A 22 -27.85 1.41 45.76
CA GLU A 22 -28.83 2.13 44.95
C GLU A 22 -28.32 3.48 44.42
N ARG A 23 -28.80 3.84 43.23
CA ARG A 23 -28.69 5.17 42.59
C ARG A 23 -29.90 6.03 43.02
N PRO A 24 -29.74 7.32 43.36
CA PRO A 24 -30.87 8.23 43.45
C PRO A 24 -31.25 8.82 42.08
N ALA A 25 -32.56 9.02 41.90
CA ALA A 25 -33.23 9.54 40.71
C ALA A 25 -33.16 11.08 40.60
N GLU A 26 -33.40 11.56 39.38
CA GLU A 26 -33.53 12.95 38.94
C GLU A 26 -34.66 13.75 39.63
N PRO A 27 -34.68 15.08 39.43
CA PRO A 27 -35.93 15.77 39.15
C PRO A 27 -35.91 16.50 37.80
N ASN A 28 -37.00 16.28 37.05
CA ASN A 28 -37.41 16.99 35.85
C ASN A 28 -38.16 18.27 36.25
N LEU A 29 -37.85 19.40 35.61
CA LEU A 29 -38.66 20.63 35.65
C LEU A 29 -38.81 21.21 34.24
N SER A 30 -40.07 21.36 33.84
CA SER A 30 -40.52 21.82 32.55
C SER A 30 -40.73 23.33 32.50
N GLN A 31 -40.74 23.84 31.26
CA GLN A 31 -41.56 24.94 30.71
C GLN A 31 -41.02 26.38 30.65
N ALA A 32 -41.25 26.90 29.44
CA ALA A 32 -41.66 28.25 29.04
C ALA A 32 -40.56 29.33 28.84
N ASN A 33 -40.29 29.66 27.58
CA ASN A 33 -40.87 30.89 27.04
C ASN A 33 -40.97 30.90 25.51
N ALA A 34 -42.14 31.36 25.05
CA ALA A 34 -42.48 31.66 23.67
C ALA A 34 -42.47 33.19 23.46
N SER A 35 -42.06 33.64 22.27
CA SER A 35 -42.49 34.87 21.54
C SER A 35 -41.67 34.90 20.24
N GLN A 36 -42.22 34.65 19.04
CA GLN A 36 -42.92 35.60 18.14
C GLN A 36 -42.12 36.91 17.92
N ALA A 37 -41.90 37.45 16.72
CA ALA A 37 -42.35 37.20 15.34
C ALA A 37 -41.48 38.04 14.38
N ALA A 38 -41.42 37.68 13.08
CA ALA A 38 -41.46 38.57 11.90
C ALA A 38 -40.76 37.96 10.65
N GLU A 39 -41.56 37.30 9.82
CA GLU A 39 -41.47 37.36 8.35
C GLU A 39 -42.38 38.53 7.88
N PRO A 40 -42.32 39.08 6.64
CA PRO A 40 -41.99 38.39 5.38
C PRO A 40 -41.19 39.20 4.33
N SER A 41 -40.66 38.54 3.31
CA SER A 41 -40.76 39.06 1.93
C SER A 41 -40.44 38.01 0.88
N ALA A 42 -41.44 37.75 0.04
CA ALA A 42 -41.40 36.88 -1.10
C ALA A 42 -40.76 37.59 -2.30
N TYR A 43 -39.84 36.89 -2.99
CA TYR A 43 -39.64 37.09 -4.43
C TYR A 43 -39.54 35.73 -5.11
N LYS A 44 -40.64 35.39 -5.81
CA LYS A 44 -40.67 34.41 -6.90
C LYS A 44 -40.02 35.06 -8.11
N GLU A 45 -39.10 34.35 -8.77
CA GLU A 45 -38.91 34.48 -10.22
C GLU A 45 -38.22 33.22 -10.77
N THR A 46 -39.01 32.37 -11.41
CA THR A 46 -38.59 31.28 -12.30
C THR A 46 -38.40 31.81 -13.72
N PRO A 47 -37.29 31.47 -14.40
CA PRO A 47 -37.23 31.53 -15.87
C PRO A 47 -37.28 30.13 -16.53
N PRO A 48 -37.60 30.05 -17.83
CA PRO A 48 -38.41 28.98 -18.40
C PRO A 48 -37.63 27.78 -18.96
N GLU A 49 -38.37 26.68 -19.05
CA GLU A 49 -38.05 25.38 -19.66
C GLU A 49 -37.91 25.48 -21.19
N PRO A 50 -36.82 24.96 -21.79
CA PRO A 50 -36.75 24.81 -23.24
C PRO A 50 -37.39 23.48 -23.69
N GLN A 51 -38.45 23.62 -24.49
CA GLN A 51 -39.14 22.55 -25.20
C GLN A 51 -38.19 21.83 -26.16
N HIS A 52 -37.89 20.56 -25.91
CA HIS A 52 -37.23 19.69 -26.88
C HIS A 52 -38.26 18.91 -27.68
N SER A 53 -38.45 19.37 -28.92
CA SER A 53 -39.06 18.67 -30.02
C SER A 53 -38.35 17.33 -30.28
N GLN A 54 -39.13 16.26 -30.41
CA GLN A 54 -38.64 15.00 -30.98
C GLN A 54 -38.26 15.20 -32.45
N PRO A 55 -37.31 14.39 -32.95
CA PRO A 55 -37.67 13.54 -34.08
C PRO A 55 -37.08 12.12 -34.04
N SER A 56 -37.93 11.19 -34.48
CA SER A 56 -37.63 10.16 -35.50
C SER A 56 -36.69 9.00 -35.16
N ARG A 57 -37.34 7.93 -34.71
CA ARG A 57 -37.14 6.50 -35.05
C ARG A 57 -36.41 6.26 -36.39
N PRO A 58 -35.32 5.45 -36.42
CA PRO A 58 -34.89 4.76 -37.63
C PRO A 58 -35.50 3.34 -37.73
N PRO A 59 -35.71 2.82 -38.95
CA PRO A 59 -36.48 1.60 -39.18
C PRO A 59 -35.65 0.33 -38.97
N GLN A 60 -36.36 -0.72 -38.57
CA GLN A 60 -35.92 -2.11 -38.62
C GLN A 60 -35.68 -2.50 -40.08
N ARG A 61 -34.53 -3.10 -40.37
CA ARG A 61 -34.32 -3.91 -41.57
C ARG A 61 -33.69 -5.23 -41.18
N SER A 62 -34.53 -6.22 -40.93
CA SER A 62 -34.18 -7.63 -40.92
C SER A 62 -34.48 -8.19 -42.30
N GLU A 63 -33.48 -8.24 -43.17
CA GLU A 63 -33.54 -9.03 -44.39
C GLU A 63 -32.39 -10.02 -44.43
N ARG A 64 -32.82 -11.27 -44.34
CA ARG A 64 -32.13 -12.52 -44.59
C ARG A 64 -31.81 -12.61 -46.08
N SER A 65 -30.54 -12.83 -46.43
CA SER A 65 -30.10 -13.30 -47.75
C SER A 65 -28.68 -13.88 -47.57
N GLU A 66 -28.59 -15.20 -47.40
CA GLU A 66 -28.21 -16.16 -48.46
C GLU A 66 -26.73 -16.08 -48.86
N ARG A 67 -25.97 -17.03 -48.30
CA ARG A 67 -24.67 -17.47 -48.81
C ARG A 67 -24.84 -18.11 -50.18
N PRO A 68 -23.86 -17.93 -51.09
CA PRO A 68 -23.44 -19.00 -51.97
C PRO A 68 -21.99 -19.42 -51.69
N ALA A 69 -21.80 -20.74 -51.73
CA ALA A 69 -20.51 -21.39 -51.73
C ALA A 69 -19.74 -21.07 -53.02
N ALA A 70 -18.43 -20.86 -52.90
CA ALA A 70 -17.51 -20.87 -54.03
C ALA A 70 -16.24 -21.66 -53.65
N GLN A 71 -16.19 -22.90 -54.14
CA GLN A 71 -14.98 -23.72 -54.26
C GLN A 71 -14.13 -23.20 -55.40
N LYS A 72 -12.79 -23.20 -55.23
CA LYS A 72 -11.77 -23.37 -56.29
C LYS A 72 -10.35 -23.45 -55.68
N PRO A 73 -9.33 -23.96 -56.40
CA PRO A 73 -8.93 -25.37 -56.36
C PRO A 73 -7.50 -25.60 -55.82
N ARG A 74 -7.19 -26.88 -55.57
CA ARG A 74 -5.86 -27.43 -55.29
C ARG A 74 -4.92 -27.22 -56.49
N PRO A 75 -3.65 -26.83 -56.28
CA PRO A 75 -2.57 -27.16 -57.21
C PRO A 75 -1.77 -28.37 -56.69
N THR A 76 -1.52 -29.29 -57.62
CA THR A 76 -0.74 -30.51 -57.48
C THR A 76 0.70 -30.31 -57.97
N GLY A 77 1.68 -30.76 -57.16
CA GLY A 77 3.01 -31.22 -57.59
C GLY A 77 4.21 -30.39 -57.08
N PRO A 78 5.46 -30.92 -57.10
CA PRO A 78 5.90 -32.32 -56.91
C PRO A 78 6.86 -32.48 -55.70
N ALA A 79 7.27 -33.74 -55.47
CA ALA A 79 8.12 -34.20 -54.37
C ALA A 79 9.54 -33.64 -54.38
N GLY A 80 10.10 -33.40 -53.19
CA GLY A 80 11.52 -33.08 -53.00
C GLY A 80 11.97 -33.09 -51.54
N ASP A 81 12.78 -34.09 -51.21
CA ASP A 81 13.75 -34.16 -50.11
C ASP A 81 13.28 -34.50 -48.67
N LYS A 82 13.46 -35.79 -48.32
CA LYS A 82 13.30 -36.33 -46.96
C LYS A 82 14.63 -36.17 -46.20
N ARG A 83 14.79 -35.07 -45.47
CA ARG A 83 15.76 -35.00 -44.35
C ARG A 83 15.11 -35.58 -43.08
N PRO A 84 15.69 -36.61 -42.43
CA PRO A 84 15.19 -37.05 -41.14
C PRO A 84 15.52 -35.98 -40.09
N ARG A 85 14.49 -35.34 -39.52
CA ARG A 85 14.63 -34.55 -38.30
C ARG A 85 14.95 -35.51 -37.16
N SER A 86 16.14 -35.38 -36.60
CA SER A 86 16.53 -35.98 -35.33
C SER A 86 15.49 -35.68 -34.26
N LYS A 87 14.97 -36.73 -33.61
CA LYS A 87 14.13 -36.61 -32.42
C LYS A 87 14.99 -36.01 -31.31
N PRO A 88 14.53 -34.97 -30.59
CA PRO A 88 15.19 -34.59 -29.35
C PRO A 88 15.07 -35.73 -28.36
N THR A 89 16.18 -36.08 -27.73
CA THR A 89 16.30 -37.07 -26.66
C THR A 89 15.38 -36.73 -25.49
N ARG A 90 14.82 -37.79 -24.90
CA ARG A 90 13.66 -37.77 -24.01
C ARG A 90 14.08 -37.68 -22.53
N ASP A 91 15.17 -36.97 -22.25
CA ASP A 91 15.85 -36.97 -20.94
C ASP A 91 16.00 -35.58 -20.32
N ALA A 92 15.38 -34.54 -20.88
CA ALA A 92 15.17 -33.31 -20.12
C ALA A 92 13.98 -33.56 -19.17
N PRO A 93 14.11 -33.35 -17.85
CA PRO A 93 12.98 -33.40 -16.96
C PRO A 93 11.98 -32.34 -17.43
N VAL A 94 10.88 -32.80 -18.01
CA VAL A 94 9.70 -31.97 -18.24
C VAL A 94 9.14 -31.72 -16.85
N TYR A 95 9.57 -30.64 -16.21
CA TYR A 95 8.88 -30.14 -15.04
C TYR A 95 7.46 -29.83 -15.50
N ASP A 96 6.50 -30.56 -14.95
CA ASP A 96 5.10 -30.20 -15.03
C ASP A 96 4.94 -28.82 -14.38
N THR A 97 5.05 -27.75 -15.17
CA THR A 97 4.94 -26.35 -14.69
C THR A 97 3.49 -25.95 -14.40
N HIS A 98 2.62 -26.89 -14.05
CA HIS A 98 1.38 -26.59 -13.34
C HIS A 98 1.62 -26.30 -11.84
N GLN A 99 2.79 -25.77 -11.48
CA GLN A 99 2.92 -25.03 -10.23
C GLN A 99 1.94 -23.87 -10.28
N ALA A 100 0.94 -23.89 -9.40
CA ALA A 100 -0.02 -22.83 -9.27
C ALA A 100 0.70 -21.55 -8.84
N ASN A 101 1.03 -20.71 -9.83
CA ASN A 101 1.64 -19.42 -9.59
C ASN A 101 0.78 -18.60 -8.63
N LEU A 102 1.42 -18.10 -7.58
CA LEU A 102 0.78 -17.32 -6.53
C LEU A 102 0.71 -15.86 -6.93
N ARG A 103 -0.42 -15.21 -6.63
CA ARG A 103 -0.55 -13.76 -6.72
C ARG A 103 -0.16 -13.17 -5.39
N LEU A 104 0.98 -12.50 -5.33
CA LEU A 104 1.50 -11.90 -4.12
C LEU A 104 1.61 -10.38 -4.29
N PHE A 105 1.71 -9.65 -3.18
CA PHE A 105 2.05 -8.23 -3.21
C PHE A 105 2.62 -7.76 -1.88
N PHE A 106 3.52 -6.78 -1.94
CA PHE A 106 3.98 -6.05 -0.77
C PHE A 106 3.12 -4.81 -0.57
N ALA A 107 2.70 -4.55 0.66
CA ALA A 107 1.87 -3.39 0.98
C ALA A 107 2.06 -2.86 2.40
N LEU A 108 1.68 -1.60 2.58
CA LEU A 108 1.47 -0.99 3.89
C LEU A 108 -0.01 -1.11 4.27
N LYS A 109 -0.27 -1.60 5.48
CA LYS A 109 -1.63 -1.74 6.03
C LYS A 109 -2.16 -0.36 6.45
N VAL A 110 -3.43 -0.10 6.12
CA VAL A 110 -4.15 1.07 6.63
C VAL A 110 -4.75 0.72 8.00
N PRO A 111 -4.56 1.56 9.04
CA PRO A 111 -5.15 1.31 10.35
C PRO A 111 -6.68 1.45 10.32
N PRO A 112 -7.41 0.76 11.21
CA PRO A 112 -8.88 0.74 11.20
C PRO A 112 -9.52 2.14 11.20
N GLU A 113 -9.00 3.05 12.01
CA GLU A 113 -9.51 4.42 12.15
C GLU A 113 -9.48 5.19 10.81
N VAL A 114 -8.38 5.10 10.08
CA VAL A 114 -8.25 5.71 8.74
C VAL A 114 -9.12 4.97 7.73
N ALA A 115 -9.17 3.64 7.81
CA ALA A 115 -9.98 2.82 6.90
C ALA A 115 -11.49 3.11 7.03
N GLU A 116 -11.99 3.37 8.25
CA GLU A 116 -13.39 3.73 8.52
C GLU A 116 -13.76 5.10 7.95
N GLN A 117 -12.87 6.08 8.04
CA GLN A 117 -13.05 7.41 7.43
C GLN A 117 -13.11 7.31 5.90
N LEU A 118 -12.23 6.49 5.30
CA LEU A 118 -12.26 6.20 3.86
C LEU A 118 -13.54 5.46 3.46
N ALA A 119 -14.00 4.51 4.26
CA ALA A 119 -15.26 3.80 4.03
C ALA A 119 -16.47 4.74 4.09
N THR A 120 -16.44 5.76 4.95
CA THR A 120 -17.49 6.79 4.99
C THR A 120 -17.53 7.59 3.69
N ALA A 121 -16.38 7.92 3.09
CA ALA A 121 -16.34 8.58 1.78
C ALA A 121 -16.90 7.68 0.65
N GLN A 122 -16.74 6.37 0.74
CA GLN A 122 -17.29 5.41 -0.22
C GLN A 122 -18.83 5.34 -0.19
N LYS A 123 -19.52 5.80 0.86
CA LYS A 123 -21.00 5.83 0.93
C LYS A 123 -21.63 6.74 -0.15
N ASN A 124 -20.85 7.67 -0.69
CA ASN A 124 -21.27 8.56 -1.78
C ASN A 124 -21.14 7.92 -3.18
N LEU A 125 -20.65 6.69 -3.28
CA LEU A 125 -20.58 5.97 -4.55
C LEU A 125 -21.99 5.71 -5.10
N ARG A 126 -22.14 5.82 -6.42
CA ARG A 126 -23.38 5.60 -7.17
C ARG A 126 -23.13 4.75 -8.41
N GLY A 127 -24.14 4.07 -8.92
CA GLY A 127 -24.04 3.25 -10.12
C GLY A 127 -23.12 2.04 -9.95
N ASN A 128 -22.33 1.72 -10.98
CA ASN A 128 -21.53 0.49 -11.04
C ASN A 128 -20.15 0.56 -10.37
N TRP A 129 -19.99 1.46 -9.40
CA TRP A 129 -18.84 1.41 -8.50
C TRP A 129 -18.98 0.22 -7.53
N ARG A 130 -17.86 -0.43 -7.26
CA ARG A 130 -17.70 -1.46 -6.22
C ARG A 130 -16.64 -0.96 -5.26
N SER A 131 -17.04 -0.66 -4.03
CA SER A 131 -16.11 -0.23 -2.98
C SER A 131 -15.15 -1.35 -2.62
N VAL A 132 -13.92 -0.98 -2.33
CA VAL A 132 -12.97 -1.88 -1.65
C VAL A 132 -13.35 -1.93 -0.18
N ARG A 133 -13.43 -3.12 0.40
CA ARG A 133 -13.78 -3.28 1.82
C ARG A 133 -12.72 -2.62 2.71
N ALA A 134 -13.13 -2.11 3.86
CA ALA A 134 -12.23 -1.41 4.79
C ALA A 134 -11.02 -2.27 5.21
N ASP A 135 -11.23 -3.57 5.44
CA ASP A 135 -10.19 -4.53 5.79
C ASP A 135 -9.21 -4.86 4.65
N GLN A 136 -9.54 -4.44 3.43
CA GLN A 136 -8.75 -4.63 2.21
C GLN A 136 -8.04 -3.35 1.76
N LEU A 137 -8.24 -2.22 2.43
CA LEU A 137 -7.55 -0.97 2.10
C LEU A 137 -6.06 -1.07 2.48
N HIS A 138 -5.20 -0.78 1.51
CA HIS A 138 -3.75 -0.85 1.64
C HIS A 138 -3.07 0.05 0.62
N VAL A 139 -1.80 0.39 0.88
CA VAL A 139 -0.91 1.02 -0.11
C VAL A 139 -0.05 -0.07 -0.73
N THR A 140 -0.27 -0.39 -2.00
CA THR A 140 0.51 -1.43 -2.71
C THR A 140 1.87 -0.88 -3.12
N LEU A 141 2.96 -1.53 -2.70
CA LEU A 141 4.34 -1.17 -3.06
C LEU A 141 4.81 -1.89 -4.33
N ALA A 142 4.52 -3.19 -4.41
CA ALA A 142 4.83 -4.03 -5.57
C ALA A 142 3.78 -5.14 -5.72
N TYR A 143 3.25 -5.31 -6.93
CA TYR A 143 2.32 -6.40 -7.26
C TYR A 143 3.04 -7.49 -8.05
N LEU A 144 2.91 -8.75 -7.63
CA LEU A 144 3.57 -9.93 -8.19
C LEU A 144 2.49 -10.88 -8.72
N PRO A 145 2.17 -10.85 -10.03
CA PRO A 145 1.02 -11.57 -10.59
C PRO A 145 1.19 -13.10 -10.65
N GLY A 146 2.41 -13.61 -10.61
CA GLY A 146 2.68 -15.04 -10.68
C GLY A 146 4.04 -15.40 -10.08
N VAL A 147 4.01 -15.96 -8.87
CA VAL A 147 5.20 -16.33 -8.10
C VAL A 147 5.20 -17.84 -7.87
N ASP A 148 6.31 -18.50 -8.19
CA ASP A 148 6.55 -19.89 -7.77
C ASP A 148 6.56 -19.96 -6.23
N PRO A 149 5.73 -20.82 -5.60
CA PRO A 149 5.75 -21.05 -4.16
C PRO A 149 7.15 -21.25 -3.56
N ALA A 150 8.11 -21.84 -4.31
CA ALA A 150 9.49 -22.03 -3.85
C ALA A 150 10.23 -20.70 -3.58
N LYS A 151 9.80 -19.59 -4.18
CA LYS A 151 10.41 -18.26 -3.97
C LYS A 151 9.89 -17.53 -2.73
N ILE A 152 8.87 -18.04 -2.02
CA ILE A 152 8.27 -17.35 -0.87
C ILE A 152 9.31 -16.99 0.20
N ASP A 153 10.21 -17.91 0.55
CA ASP A 153 11.19 -17.64 1.60
C ASP A 153 12.26 -16.63 1.16
N ALA A 154 12.60 -16.60 -0.13
CA ALA A 154 13.46 -15.54 -0.68
C ALA A 154 12.76 -14.17 -0.62
N LEU A 155 11.46 -14.11 -0.92
CA LEU A 155 10.65 -12.89 -0.80
C LEU A 155 10.55 -12.41 0.66
N LYS A 156 10.45 -13.33 1.62
CA LYS A 156 10.47 -12.98 3.04
C LYS A 156 11.80 -12.37 3.45
N LYS A 157 12.93 -12.99 3.06
CA LYS A 157 14.27 -12.44 3.32
C LYS A 157 14.46 -11.07 2.71
N LEU A 158 14.00 -10.85 1.48
CA LEU A 158 14.02 -9.52 0.84
C LEU A 158 13.21 -8.50 1.67
N GLY A 159 11.99 -8.87 2.08
CA GLY A 159 11.16 -8.02 2.93
C GLY A 159 11.83 -7.65 4.26
N GLU A 160 12.49 -8.62 4.91
CA GLU A 160 13.26 -8.39 6.13
C GLU A 160 14.44 -7.43 5.92
N GLN A 161 15.23 -7.65 4.87
CA GLN A 161 16.41 -6.83 4.56
C GLN A 161 16.03 -5.37 4.28
N VAL A 162 15.01 -5.15 3.46
CA VAL A 162 14.54 -3.80 3.13
C VAL A 162 13.93 -3.11 4.35
N ALA A 163 13.11 -3.83 5.13
CA ALA A 163 12.48 -3.27 6.33
C ALA A 163 13.50 -2.92 7.42
N ALA A 164 14.60 -3.69 7.55
CA ALA A 164 15.66 -3.40 8.50
C ALA A 164 16.42 -2.10 8.19
N GLN A 165 16.44 -1.66 6.92
CA GLN A 165 17.12 -0.45 6.48
C GLN A 165 16.19 0.76 6.35
N THR A 166 14.88 0.56 6.52
CA THR A 166 13.88 1.62 6.33
C THR A 166 13.29 2.05 7.66
N ALA A 167 13.29 3.36 7.94
CA ALA A 167 12.64 3.92 9.11
C ALA A 167 11.11 3.85 9.00
N PRO A 168 10.36 3.85 10.12
CA PRO A 168 8.91 4.04 10.10
C PRO A 168 8.52 5.27 9.27
N LEU A 169 7.47 5.15 8.47
CA LEU A 169 7.05 6.20 7.54
C LEU A 169 5.80 6.92 8.06
N SER A 170 5.83 8.25 8.12
CA SER A 170 4.64 9.06 8.43
C SER A 170 3.86 9.38 7.16
N LEU A 171 2.80 8.63 6.90
CA LEU A 171 1.97 8.77 5.70
C LEU A 171 0.90 9.82 5.88
N LYS A 172 0.64 10.58 4.82
CA LYS A 172 -0.45 11.55 4.73
C LYS A 172 -1.31 11.26 3.52
N LEU A 173 -2.62 11.23 3.74
CA LEU A 173 -3.61 11.21 2.67
C LEU A 173 -3.77 12.63 2.09
N ARG A 174 -4.14 12.67 0.81
CA ARG A 174 -4.35 13.92 0.06
C ARG A 174 -5.66 13.88 -0.71
N GLY A 175 -5.65 14.42 -1.93
CA GLY A 175 -6.78 14.41 -2.83
C GLY A 175 -7.07 13.03 -3.41
N THR A 176 -8.32 12.81 -3.80
CA THR A 176 -8.73 11.67 -4.62
C THR A 176 -8.38 11.85 -6.09
N GLY A 177 -8.30 10.74 -6.80
CA GLY A 177 -8.02 10.69 -8.22
C GLY A 177 -8.59 9.44 -8.89
N TYR A 178 -8.34 9.31 -10.20
CA TYR A 178 -8.83 8.19 -11.00
C TYR A 178 -7.74 7.58 -11.88
N PHE A 179 -7.83 6.26 -12.10
CA PHE A 179 -7.06 5.57 -13.12
C PHE A 179 -7.97 4.93 -14.18
N PRO A 180 -7.71 5.14 -15.48
CA PRO A 180 -6.91 6.25 -16.03
C PRO A 180 -7.54 7.62 -15.67
N ASN A 181 -6.75 8.69 -15.74
CA ASN A 181 -7.20 10.05 -15.39
C ASN A 181 -8.24 10.57 -16.39
N GLU A 182 -8.03 10.28 -17.67
CA GLU A 182 -8.90 10.68 -18.78
C GLU A 182 -9.76 9.52 -19.28
N GLY A 183 -10.86 9.86 -19.96
CA GLY A 183 -11.81 8.89 -20.48
C GLY A 183 -12.60 8.18 -19.37
N SER A 184 -12.74 6.85 -19.49
CA SER A 184 -13.57 6.03 -18.60
C SER A 184 -12.76 5.51 -17.40
N PRO A 185 -12.88 6.12 -16.21
CA PRO A 185 -12.09 5.72 -15.06
C PRO A 185 -12.51 4.33 -14.59
N ARG A 186 -11.53 3.47 -14.32
CA ARG A 186 -11.73 2.11 -13.81
C ARG A 186 -11.51 2.02 -12.31
N VAL A 187 -10.69 2.91 -11.76
CA VAL A 187 -10.30 2.92 -10.35
C VAL A 187 -10.49 4.33 -9.80
N TRP A 188 -11.09 4.43 -8.62
CA TRP A 188 -11.10 5.62 -7.79
C TRP A 188 -10.21 5.38 -6.59
N PHE A 189 -9.31 6.32 -6.29
CA PHE A 189 -8.29 6.17 -5.26
C PHE A 189 -8.08 7.47 -4.48
N VAL A 190 -7.41 7.37 -3.34
CA VAL A 190 -6.84 8.51 -2.61
C VAL A 190 -5.32 8.48 -2.74
N LYS A 191 -4.71 9.63 -3.00
CA LYS A 191 -3.26 9.79 -3.06
C LYS A 191 -2.66 9.69 -1.66
N VAL A 192 -1.48 9.10 -1.58
CA VAL A 192 -0.71 8.98 -0.35
C VAL A 192 0.67 9.57 -0.57
N GLU A 193 1.14 10.35 0.39
CA GLU A 193 2.47 10.96 0.38
C GLU A 193 3.19 10.61 1.67
N ALA A 194 4.47 10.26 1.58
CA ALA A 194 5.38 10.17 2.71
C ALA A 194 6.81 10.26 2.17
N GLU A 195 7.71 10.88 2.93
CA GLU A 195 9.13 10.83 2.65
C GLU A 195 9.65 9.39 2.84
N GLY A 196 10.48 8.88 1.92
CA GLY A 196 10.99 7.51 1.97
C GLY A 196 10.07 6.44 1.38
N LEU A 197 8.83 6.77 0.98
CA LEU A 197 7.87 5.79 0.46
C LEU A 197 8.21 5.30 -0.96
N GLU A 198 8.67 6.21 -1.82
CA GLU A 198 9.07 5.87 -3.19
C GLU A 198 10.38 5.07 -3.17
N GLU A 199 11.30 5.43 -2.29
CA GLU A 199 12.57 4.73 -2.05
C GLU A 199 12.32 3.32 -1.52
N LEU A 200 11.40 3.15 -0.57
CA LEU A 200 10.99 1.83 -0.08
C LEU A 200 10.41 0.96 -1.21
N ALA A 201 9.51 1.53 -2.03
CA ALA A 201 8.93 0.80 -3.16
C ALA A 201 9.99 0.44 -4.22
N ALA A 202 10.93 1.36 -4.49
CA ALA A 202 12.03 1.13 -5.41
C ALA A 202 12.98 0.04 -4.92
N ALA A 203 13.38 0.06 -3.64
CA ALA A 203 14.24 -0.96 -3.04
C ALA A 203 13.61 -2.36 -3.12
N LEU A 204 12.31 -2.48 -2.83
CA LEU A 204 11.57 -3.74 -3.00
C LEU A 204 11.57 -4.20 -4.47
N ARG A 205 11.24 -3.30 -5.40
CA ARG A 205 11.17 -3.63 -6.84
C ARG A 205 12.54 -4.03 -7.42
N LEU A 206 13.61 -3.39 -6.97
CA LEU A 206 14.98 -3.76 -7.35
C LEU A 206 15.31 -5.17 -6.88
N GLY A 207 15.12 -5.47 -5.59
CA GLY A 207 15.40 -6.82 -5.07
C GLY A 207 14.50 -7.89 -5.70
N LEU A 208 13.25 -7.57 -6.06
CA LEU A 208 12.38 -8.48 -6.81
C LEU A 208 12.93 -8.80 -8.20
N THR A 209 13.49 -7.79 -8.87
CA THR A 209 14.13 -7.95 -10.18
C THR A 209 15.37 -8.85 -10.07
N GLU A 210 16.21 -8.65 -9.04
CA GLU A 210 17.39 -9.48 -8.78
C GLU A 210 17.03 -10.95 -8.48
N LEU A 211 15.88 -11.20 -7.84
CA LEU A 211 15.34 -12.53 -7.60
C LEU A 211 14.67 -13.16 -8.85
N GLY A 212 14.65 -12.45 -9.98
CA GLY A 212 13.98 -12.86 -11.21
C GLY A 212 12.47 -13.06 -10.99
N VAL A 213 11.83 -12.16 -10.26
CA VAL A 213 10.39 -12.17 -9.99
C VAL A 213 9.74 -11.01 -10.74
N ASP A 214 8.81 -11.34 -11.64
CA ASP A 214 8.09 -10.34 -12.42
C ASP A 214 7.19 -9.48 -11.54
N THR A 215 7.19 -8.17 -11.81
CA THR A 215 6.32 -7.18 -11.16
C THR A 215 5.41 -6.50 -12.19
N ASP A 216 4.47 -5.68 -11.71
CA ASP A 216 3.73 -4.81 -12.61
C ASP A 216 4.64 -3.72 -13.20
N ASN A 217 4.81 -3.73 -14.53
CA ASN A 217 5.66 -2.76 -15.26
C ASN A 217 5.13 -1.31 -15.24
N LEU A 218 4.28 -0.97 -14.27
CA LEU A 218 3.71 0.36 -14.10
C LEU A 218 4.59 1.17 -13.14
N ALA A 219 4.76 2.46 -13.45
CA ALA A 219 5.41 3.39 -12.54
C ALA A 219 4.68 3.40 -11.19
N PHE A 220 5.45 3.35 -10.10
CA PHE A 220 4.90 3.41 -8.76
C PHE A 220 4.21 4.76 -8.54
N LYS A 221 2.96 4.71 -8.07
CA LYS A 221 2.19 5.88 -7.65
C LYS A 221 1.55 5.52 -6.33
N ALA A 222 1.96 6.15 -5.24
CA ALA A 222 1.43 5.85 -3.93
C ALA A 222 -0.06 6.20 -3.84
N HIS A 223 -0.90 5.18 -3.68
CA HIS A 223 -2.35 5.35 -3.62
C HIS A 223 -3.01 4.23 -2.81
N ILE A 224 -4.19 4.53 -2.27
CA ILE A 224 -5.13 3.53 -1.74
C ILE A 224 -6.31 3.46 -2.68
N THR A 225 -6.56 2.28 -3.26
CA THR A 225 -7.74 2.08 -4.10
C THR A 225 -9.00 2.07 -3.24
N LEU A 226 -9.92 3.00 -3.50
CA LEU A 226 -11.20 3.12 -2.79
C LEU A 226 -12.32 2.36 -3.49
N ALA A 227 -12.36 2.38 -4.82
CA ALA A 227 -13.40 1.67 -5.56
C ALA A 227 -12.92 1.28 -6.96
N ARG A 228 -13.51 0.21 -7.50
CA ARG A 228 -13.33 -0.23 -8.89
C ARG A 228 -14.66 -0.20 -9.61
N LYS A 229 -14.66 0.21 -10.87
CA LYS A 229 -15.87 0.34 -11.69
C LYS A 229 -16.02 -0.87 -12.60
N LYS A 230 -17.25 -1.41 -12.71
CA LYS A 230 -17.61 -2.44 -13.71
C LYS A 230 -18.83 -2.00 -14.51
N GLY A 231 -18.63 -1.16 -15.53
CA GLY A 231 -19.70 -0.57 -16.35
C GLY A 231 -19.76 0.95 -16.22
N ALA A 232 -20.84 1.60 -16.65
CA ALA A 232 -20.98 3.05 -16.51
C ALA A 232 -21.24 3.44 -15.05
N ALA A 233 -20.55 4.48 -14.57
CA ALA A 233 -20.77 5.09 -13.27
C ALA A 233 -20.25 6.54 -13.30
N PRO A 234 -20.94 7.49 -12.64
CA PRO A 234 -20.51 8.88 -12.61
C PRO A 234 -19.20 9.05 -11.83
N ARG A 235 -18.44 10.09 -12.18
CA ARG A 235 -17.31 10.55 -11.36
C ARG A 235 -17.86 11.21 -10.11
N LEU A 236 -17.15 11.02 -9.01
CA LEU A 236 -17.35 11.74 -7.76
C LEU A 236 -16.57 13.05 -7.80
N PRO A 237 -17.06 14.11 -7.10
CA PRO A 237 -16.30 15.33 -6.93
C PRO A 237 -14.96 15.04 -6.21
N PRO A 238 -13.91 15.82 -6.49
CA PRO A 238 -12.65 15.71 -5.76
C PRO A 238 -12.88 15.83 -4.25
N LYS A 239 -12.21 14.98 -3.48
CA LYS A 239 -12.26 14.99 -2.01
C LYS A 239 -10.85 15.01 -1.48
N ILE A 240 -10.58 15.88 -0.52
CA ILE A 240 -9.30 15.98 0.18
C ILE A 240 -9.49 15.31 1.54
N PHE A 241 -8.49 14.54 1.95
CA PHE A 241 -8.38 14.00 3.28
C PHE A 241 -7.19 14.65 3.97
N ASP A 242 -7.40 15.09 5.21
CA ASP A 242 -6.31 15.51 6.11
C ASP A 242 -6.17 14.47 7.21
N LEU A 243 -5.79 13.26 6.78
CA LEU A 243 -5.61 12.10 7.64
C LEU A 243 -4.23 11.54 7.37
N GLY A 244 -3.60 10.98 8.38
CA GLY A 244 -2.31 10.34 8.26
C GLY A 244 -2.14 9.26 9.31
N TRP A 245 -1.10 8.44 9.14
CA TRP A 245 -0.70 7.45 10.13
C TRP A 245 0.77 7.09 9.95
N ASP A 246 1.37 6.58 11.02
CA ASP A 246 2.72 6.04 10.96
C ASP A 246 2.67 4.55 10.57
N ALA A 247 3.22 4.21 9.41
CA ALA A 247 3.42 2.81 9.05
C ALA A 247 4.74 2.31 9.65
N GLY A 248 4.61 1.42 10.63
CA GLY A 248 5.76 0.73 11.24
C GLY A 248 6.09 -0.62 10.62
N ALA A 249 5.39 -1.07 9.56
CA ALA A 249 5.64 -2.38 8.96
C ALA A 249 5.19 -2.49 7.49
N VAL A 250 5.95 -3.27 6.73
CA VAL A 250 5.60 -3.77 5.39
C VAL A 250 5.06 -5.18 5.53
N THR A 251 4.02 -5.53 4.77
CA THR A 251 3.43 -6.87 4.79
C THR A 251 3.44 -7.49 3.41
N LEU A 252 3.83 -8.77 3.34
CA LEU A 252 3.66 -9.62 2.17
C LEU A 252 2.31 -10.33 2.24
N TYR A 253 1.46 -10.08 1.25
CA TYR A 253 0.15 -10.67 1.14
C TYR A 253 0.06 -11.66 -0.01
N ARG A 254 -0.79 -12.68 0.15
CA ARG A 254 -1.28 -13.54 -0.93
C ARG A 254 -2.71 -13.17 -1.27
N SER A 255 -3.00 -13.01 -2.55
CA SER A 255 -4.34 -12.75 -3.07
C SER A 255 -4.99 -14.02 -3.61
N HIS A 256 -6.07 -14.44 -2.97
CA HIS A 256 -6.94 -15.52 -3.41
C HIS A 256 -8.12 -14.95 -4.19
N LEU A 257 -8.24 -15.26 -5.48
CA LEU A 257 -9.36 -14.79 -6.28
C LEU A 257 -10.61 -15.62 -5.98
N GLN A 258 -11.68 -14.98 -5.51
CA GLN A 258 -12.98 -15.63 -5.33
C GLN A 258 -14.08 -14.93 -6.12
N LYS A 259 -15.25 -15.58 -6.23
CA LYS A 259 -16.43 -15.03 -6.93
C LYS A 259 -16.91 -13.70 -6.32
N THR A 260 -16.78 -13.56 -5.00
CA THR A 260 -17.18 -12.37 -4.23
C THR A 260 -16.15 -11.25 -4.25
N GLY A 261 -14.94 -11.53 -4.75
CA GLY A 261 -13.80 -10.62 -4.74
C GLY A 261 -12.52 -11.31 -4.27
N PRO A 262 -11.39 -10.61 -4.26
CA PRO A 262 -10.15 -11.17 -3.70
C PRO A 262 -10.26 -11.28 -2.17
N ILE A 263 -9.64 -12.31 -1.59
CA ILE A 263 -9.34 -12.41 -0.16
C ILE A 263 -7.82 -12.33 0.00
N TYR A 264 -7.37 -11.55 0.99
CA TYR A 264 -5.94 -11.38 1.26
C TYR A 264 -5.54 -12.17 2.50
N GLU A 265 -4.50 -12.99 2.35
CA GLU A 265 -3.85 -13.73 3.42
C GLU A 265 -2.51 -13.06 3.74
N ASN A 266 -2.21 -12.84 5.02
CA ASN A 266 -0.92 -12.32 5.45
C ASN A 266 0.09 -13.47 5.51
N LEU A 267 1.15 -13.40 4.69
CA LEU A 267 2.21 -14.39 4.68
C LEU A 267 3.36 -14.04 5.63
N ALA A 268 3.68 -12.75 5.74
CA ALA A 268 4.73 -12.24 6.62
C ALA A 268 4.61 -10.73 6.80
N MET A 269 5.03 -10.24 7.97
CA MET A 269 5.07 -8.82 8.33
C MET A 269 6.46 -8.44 8.81
N PHE A 270 7.01 -7.38 8.24
CA PHE A 270 8.38 -6.91 8.47
C PHE A 270 8.32 -5.53 9.11
N LYS A 271 8.78 -5.42 10.36
CA LYS A 271 8.81 -4.14 11.08
C LYS A 271 9.91 -3.25 10.48
N LEU A 272 9.55 -2.00 10.21
CA LEU A 272 10.48 -0.95 9.81
C LEU A 272 11.33 -0.57 11.02
N ARG A 273 12.65 -0.70 10.89
CA ARG A 273 13.63 -0.54 11.98
C ARG A 273 14.85 0.29 11.59
N GLY A 274 14.92 0.73 10.34
CA GLY A 274 16.02 1.56 9.88
C GLY A 274 16.04 2.90 10.61
N GLU A 275 17.21 3.52 10.60
CA GLU A 275 17.33 4.92 10.97
C GLU A 275 16.94 5.78 9.77
N PHE A 276 16.30 6.90 10.03
CA PHE A 276 15.94 7.85 8.98
C PHE A 276 17.22 8.44 8.42
N ARG A 277 17.65 7.95 7.25
CA ARG A 277 18.72 8.59 6.50
C ARG A 277 18.12 9.76 5.75
N ALA A 278 18.08 10.91 6.42
CA ALA A 278 17.99 12.18 5.72
C ALA A 278 19.15 12.19 4.72
N THR A 279 18.85 11.95 3.44
CA THR A 279 19.86 12.14 2.40
C THR A 279 20.07 13.64 2.32
N ILE A 280 21.05 14.12 3.08
CA ILE A 280 21.57 15.47 2.98
C ILE A 280 22.20 15.57 1.58
N MET A 281 21.41 16.05 0.61
CA MET A 281 21.97 16.85 -0.47
C MET A 281 22.33 18.21 0.11
N SER A 282 23.42 18.25 0.88
CA SER A 282 24.19 19.46 1.12
C SER A 282 25.63 19.12 0.77
N SER A 283 25.95 19.34 -0.49
CA SER A 283 27.32 19.59 -0.92
C SER A 283 27.84 20.80 -0.14
N ALA A 284 28.82 20.60 0.76
CA ALA A 284 29.96 21.47 0.99
C ALA A 284 30.81 20.95 2.16
N GLU A 285 32.04 20.57 1.83
CA GLU A 285 33.28 20.60 2.62
C GLU A 285 33.29 20.17 4.10
N SER A 286 34.03 19.08 4.35
CA SER A 286 35.04 19.08 5.40
C SER A 286 36.15 18.11 5.01
N THR A 287 37.18 18.68 4.39
CA THR A 287 38.54 18.11 4.31
C THR A 287 39.05 17.76 5.71
N PRO A 288 39.72 16.63 5.93
CA PRO A 288 40.47 16.43 7.16
C PRO A 288 41.73 17.31 7.12
N ASP A 289 41.75 18.32 7.97
CA ASP A 289 42.92 19.16 8.25
C ASP A 289 43.96 18.34 9.04
N ILE A 290 45.07 18.03 8.38
CA ILE A 290 46.28 17.47 8.99
C ILE A 290 47.32 18.59 8.96
N THR A 291 47.23 19.60 9.83
CA THR A 291 48.42 20.32 10.33
C THR A 291 48.07 21.16 11.56
N ALA A 292 48.33 20.65 12.76
CA ALA A 292 48.53 21.49 13.95
C ALA A 292 49.21 20.65 15.05
N ASP A 293 50.52 20.47 14.93
CA ASP A 293 51.34 20.29 16.10
C ASP A 293 52.70 20.96 15.86
N ILE A 294 53.30 21.47 16.93
CA ILE A 294 54.50 22.32 17.01
C ILE A 294 54.24 23.83 16.97
N ALA A 295 53.88 24.40 18.13
CA ALA A 295 54.46 25.65 18.62
C ALA A 295 54.14 25.87 20.10
N SER A 296 55.00 25.40 21.01
CA SER A 296 55.13 25.97 22.35
C SER A 296 56.40 25.48 23.05
N ALA A 297 57.43 26.33 23.05
CA ALA A 297 58.42 26.40 24.13
C ALA A 297 59.12 27.78 24.11
N PRO A 298 59.35 28.43 25.27
CA PRO A 298 59.92 29.76 25.37
C PRO A 298 61.46 29.75 25.39
N SER A 299 62.09 30.76 24.79
CA SER A 299 63.54 30.99 24.82
C SER A 299 63.89 32.10 25.82
N GLN A 300 64.58 31.79 26.90
CA GLN A 300 65.42 32.69 27.71
C GLN A 300 66.25 31.82 28.69
N LEU A 301 67.57 31.73 28.47
CA LEU A 301 68.66 31.94 29.45
C LEU A 301 69.98 31.30 29.00
N ASP A 302 71.01 32.15 29.06
CA ASP A 302 72.43 31.91 29.39
C ASP A 302 73.41 31.24 28.40
N LEU A 303 74.36 32.09 27.98
CA LEU A 303 75.80 31.86 27.68
C LEU A 303 76.51 31.04 28.80
N PRO A 304 77.77 30.55 28.66
CA PRO A 304 78.82 30.96 27.71
C PRO A 304 79.71 29.83 27.12
N THR A 305 80.68 30.24 26.28
CA THR A 305 82.11 29.83 26.30
C THR A 305 82.65 29.30 24.96
N ASP A 306 83.42 30.18 24.30
CA ASP A 306 84.77 29.97 23.75
C ASP A 306 85.08 28.73 22.90
N LEU A 307 85.44 28.94 21.63
CA LEU A 307 86.79 28.65 21.10
C LEU A 307 86.95 29.19 19.67
N SER A 308 88.17 29.64 19.39
CA SER A 308 88.59 30.52 18.30
C SER A 308 88.87 29.78 16.96
N PRO A 309 89.68 30.30 16.01
CA PRO A 309 89.26 30.62 14.64
C PRO A 309 89.91 29.71 13.58
N GLU A 310 89.41 29.71 12.34
CA GLU A 310 90.30 29.46 11.19
C GLU A 310 89.93 30.33 9.99
N ASP A 311 91.01 30.69 9.31
CA ASP A 311 91.22 31.79 8.40
C ASP A 311 91.07 31.33 6.93
N THR A 312 90.60 32.26 6.09
CA THR A 312 91.17 32.55 4.73
C THR A 312 90.89 31.53 3.59
N PRO A 313 90.94 31.93 2.28
CA PRO A 313 91.16 33.26 1.68
C PRO A 313 89.97 33.90 0.95
#